data_AF-A0A2E3J548-F1
#
_entry.id   AF-A0A2E3J548-F1
#
_cell.length_a   1.000
_cell.length_b   1.000
_cell.length_c   1.000
_cell.angle_alpha   90.00
_cell.angle_beta   90.00
_cell.angle_gamma   90.00
#
_symmetry.space_group_name_H-M   'P 1'
#
loop_
_entity.id
_entity.type
_entity.pdbx_description
1 polymer ?
#
loop_
_entity_poly.entity_id
_entity_poly.type
_entity_poly.pdbx_seq_one_letter_code
_entity_poly.pdbx_strand_id
1 'polypeptide(L)' 'MQEKHKYEVYLNRHQMSFLEEMAKNFGLEDGSKALRCLVNFAIDEAGEQGRIFDEVRCLDCG' A
#
# COMPACT_ATOMS: atom_id res chain seq x y z
N MET A 1 -7.57 23.31 -0.96
CA MET A 1 -7.68 21.98 -1.61
C MET A 1 -6.25 21.46 -1.73
N GLN A 2 -5.93 20.28 -1.18
CA GLN A 2 -4.58 19.72 -1.35
C GLN A 2 -4.37 19.33 -2.82
N GLU A 3 -3.16 19.58 -3.33
CA GLU A 3 -2.76 19.17 -4.68
C GLU A 3 -2.70 17.65 -4.77
N LYS A 4 -3.28 17.07 -5.83
CA LYS A 4 -3.24 15.63 -6.08
C LYS A 4 -2.33 15.36 -7.27
N HIS A 5 -1.30 14.56 -7.05
CA HIS A 5 -0.44 14.06 -8.12
C HIS A 5 -0.80 12.61 -8.48
N LYS A 6 -0.64 12.26 -9.76
CA LYS A 6 -0.79 10.88 -10.23
C LYS A 6 0.60 10.23 -10.28
N TYR A 7 0.70 9.02 -9.75
CA TYR A 7 1.87 8.17 -9.85
C TYR A 7 1.42 6.78 -10.32
N GLU A 8 2.14 6.20 -11.29
CA GLU A 8 1.82 4.88 -11.84
C GLU A 8 2.87 3.86 -11.38
N VAL A 9 2.40 2.71 -10.88
CA VAL A 9 3.24 1.62 -10.39
C VAL A 9 2.77 0.29 -10.98
N TYR A 10 3.71 -0.62 -11.20
CA TYR A 10 3.41 -2.00 -11.53
C TYR A 10 3.38 -2.83 -10.24
N LEU A 11 2.28 -3.53 -10.02
CA LEU A 11 2.09 -4.43 -8.88
C LEU A 11 1.86 -5.85 -9.38
N ASN A 12 2.40 -6.82 -8.66
CA ASN A 12 2.14 -8.23 -8.92
C ASN A 12 0.67 -8.55 -8.62
N ARG A 13 0.15 -9.63 -9.23
CA ARG A 13 -1.26 -10.02 -9.10
C ARG A 13 -1.70 -10.13 -7.64
N HIS A 14 -0.88 -10.74 -6.78
CA HIS A 14 -1.21 -10.92 -5.37
C HIS A 14 -1.25 -9.59 -4.59
N GLN A 15 -0.40 -8.62 -4.94
CA GLN A 15 -0.43 -7.28 -4.35
C GLN A 15 -1.71 -6.54 -4.74
N MET A 16 -2.12 -6.64 -6.02
CA MET A 16 -3.40 -6.10 -6.48
C MET A 16 -4.59 -6.75 -5.76
N SER A 17 -4.61 -8.09 -5.68
CA SER A 17 -5.67 -8.82 -4.97
C SER A 17 -5.76 -8.41 -3.50
N PHE A 18 -4.62 -8.26 -2.82
CA PHE A 18 -4.58 -7.80 -1.43
C PHE A 18 -5.22 -6.40 -1.28
N LEU A 19 -4.89 -5.45 -2.16
CA LEU A 19 -5.44 -4.10 -2.11
C LEU A 19 -6.96 -4.07 -2.33
N GLU A 20 -7.46 -4.85 -3.29
CA GLU A 20 -8.90 -4.98 -3.55
C GLU A 20 -9.65 -5.65 -2.38
N GLU A 21 -9.06 -6.68 -1.78
CA GLU A 21 -9.61 -7.31 -0.58
C GLU A 21 -9.67 -6.34 0.61
N MET A 22 -8.62 -5.55 0.83
CA MET A 22 -8.63 -4.52 1.88
C MET A 22 -9.67 -3.45 1.59
N ALA A 23 -9.81 -3.02 0.34
CA ALA A 23 -10.84 -2.05 -0.03
C ALA A 23 -12.24 -2.58 0.30
N LYS A 24 -12.53 -3.83 -0.07
CA LYS A 24 -13.80 -4.48 0.27
C LYS A 24 -14.01 -4.63 1.77
N ASN A 25 -13.02 -5.12 2.50
CA ASN A 25 -13.14 -5.41 3.94
C ASN A 25 -13.37 -4.16 4.78
N PHE A 26 -12.82 -3.02 4.35
CA PHE A 26 -12.92 -1.75 5.07
C PHE A 26 -13.89 -0.75 4.42
N GLY A 27 -14.65 -1.17 3.39
CA GLY A 27 -15.64 -0.31 2.72
C GLY A 27 -15.02 0.91 2.02
N LEU A 28 -13.81 0.75 1.46
CA LEU A 28 -13.12 1.79 0.69
C LEU A 28 -13.58 1.79 -0.76
N GLU A 29 -13.39 2.93 -1.44
CA GLU A 29 -13.80 3.13 -2.83
C GLU A 29 -13.16 2.12 -3.80
N ASP A 30 -11.85 1.90 -3.68
CA ASP A 30 -11.07 1.03 -4.56
C ASP A 30 -9.72 0.64 -3.92
N GLY A 31 -8.96 -0.23 -4.61
CA GLY A 31 -7.60 -0.57 -4.23
C GLY A 31 -6.67 0.65 -4.13
N SER A 32 -6.89 1.70 -4.93
CA SER A 32 -6.12 2.96 -4.84
C SER A 32 -6.30 3.64 -3.48
N LYS A 33 -7.50 3.60 -2.89
CA LYS A 33 -7.76 4.10 -1.54
C LYS A 33 -7.07 3.25 -0.49
N ALA A 34 -7.09 1.93 -0.62
CA ALA A 34 -6.37 1.03 0.27
C ALA A 34 -4.85 1.31 0.26
N LEU A 35 -4.26 1.49 -0.93
CA LEU A 35 -2.83 1.84 -1.06
C LEU A 35 -2.51 3.18 -0.38
N ARG A 36 -3.35 4.21 -0.54
CA ARG A 36 -3.17 5.49 0.16
C ARG A 36 -3.24 5.34 1.67
N CYS A 37 -4.10 4.47 2.19
CA CYS A 37 -4.15 4.20 3.63
C CYS A 37 -2.84 3.57 4.14
N LEU A 38 -2.25 2.65 3.39
CA LEU A 38 -0.94 2.06 3.72
C LEU A 38 0.18 3.12 3.71
N VAL A 39 0.21 3.97 2.68
CA VAL A 39 1.21 5.04 2.57
C VAL A 39 1.05 6.04 3.71
N ASN A 40 -0.18 6.45 4.03
CA ASN A 40 -0.44 7.34 5.16
C ASN A 40 0.00 6.73 6.48
N PHE A 41 -0.29 5.44 6.72
CA PHE A 41 0.17 4.74 7.92
C PHE A 41 1.70 4.76 8.03
N ALA A 42 2.43 4.52 6.94
CA ALA A 42 3.89 4.57 6.93
C ALA A 42 4.46 5.99 7.14
N ILE A 43 3.69 7.04 6.82
CA ILE A 43 4.05 8.43 7.12
C ILE A 43 3.80 8.73 8.60
N ASP A 44 2.64 8.34 9.12
CA ASP A 44 2.23 8.61 10.50
C ASP A 44 3.10 7.84 11.51
N GLU A 45 3.48 6.60 11.19
CA GLU A 45 4.33 5.73 12.01
C GLU A 45 5.79 5.73 11.51
N ALA A 46 6.37 6.92 11.32
CA ALA A 46 7.71 7.07 10.73
C ALA A 46 8.81 6.27 11.47
N GLY A 47 8.67 6.06 12.78
CA GLY A 47 9.60 5.24 13.58
C GLY A 47 9.61 3.76 13.22
N GLU A 48 8.57 3.26 12.56
CA GLU A 48 8.42 1.85 12.18
C GLU A 48 8.86 1.57 10.73
N GLN A 49 9.30 2.58 9.98
CA GLN A 49 9.68 2.43 8.57
C GLN A 49 10.79 1.40 8.34
N GLY A 50 11.71 1.22 9.29
CA GLY A 50 12.74 0.18 9.22
C GLY A 50 12.15 -1.24 9.06
N ARG A 51 10.99 -1.52 9.67
CA ARG A 51 10.29 -2.82 9.51
C ARG A 51 9.70 -3.03 8.12
N ILE A 52 9.54 -1.95 7.34
CA ILE A 52 9.03 -1.97 5.98
C ILE A 52 10.19 -2.09 4.99
N PHE A 53 11.30 -1.38 5.22
CA PHE A 53 12.36 -1.20 4.22
C PHE A 53 13.68 -1.93 4.53
N ASP A 54 13.99 -2.26 5.79
CA ASP A 54 15.27 -2.88 6.16
C ASP A 54 15.26 -4.41 5.98
N GLU A 55 14.07 -5.02 5.98
CA GLU A 55 13.90 -6.44 5.70
C GLU A 55 13.52 -6.67 4.24
N VAL A 56 14.30 -7.49 3.52
CA VAL A 56 13.91 -7.95 2.19
C VAL A 56 12.74 -8.93 2.33
N ARG A 57 11.52 -8.45 2.08
CA ARG A 57 10.29 -9.25 2.08
C ARG A 57 9.84 -9.52 0.65
N CYS A 58 10.42 -10.55 0.04
CA CYS A 58 10.02 -11.01 -1.27
C CYS A 58 9.05 -12.19 -1.12
N LEU A 59 7.79 -12.00 -1.49
CA LEU A 59 6.81 -13.10 -1.50
C LEU A 59 6.94 -13.98 -2.76
N ASP A 60 7.71 -13.52 -3.76
CA ASP A 60 7.92 -14.21 -5.04
C ASP A 60 9.29 -14.87 -5.17
N CYS A 61 10.25 -14.52 -4.32
CA CYS A 61 11.59 -15.09 -4.32
C CYS A 61 11.87 -15.76 -2.97
N GLY A 62 11.78 -17.09 -3.01
CA GLY A 62 12.35 -17.99 -2.01
C GLY A 62 13.70 -18.52 -2.46
#